data_AF-A0A924TWL5-F1
#
_entry.id   AF-A0A924TWL5-F1
#
_cell.length_a   1.000
_cell.length_b   1.000
_cell.length_c   1.000
_cell.angle_alpha   90.00
_cell.angle_beta   90.00
_cell.angle_gamma   90.00
#
_symmetry.space_group_name_H-M   'P 1'
#
loop_
_entity.id
_entity.type
_entity.pdbx_description
1 polymer ?
#
loop_
_entity_poly.entity_id
_entity_poly.type
_entity_poly.pdbx_seq_one_letter_code
_entity_poly.pdbx_strand_id
1 'polypeptide(L)'
;AGTIATVVQIAPVLSAARNLRLYGHVGLADGGACGTANEFLGVQTAATVRLTQADGTALGPSVRVNRFGDYAIDAAVPVKASLKLQVQCESYATTLDVPTPKAAAGYASSAPVELSYQLPNSRPRVVKMVANGPEGSVRGQMVALELPDAQSKGLPRPDHFLTYKGKDTPLSACMYYRALGAAGGCDAQGNMLAPISFEDWKRQNKFKPYADGNTEVSANYINKMDLNLVRRMTATSTGPNSIAFYVCNHPGPEGSTQTEVDQVLSIGLADEKRVACVAMEWTSSPGANGGQPFTKFLTFAPDGALLPSINLDGRGEKYMPGACIACHGGSQYNGRFPDKGNPSAYLGANFLPLDTGNYYFGSSPALTEPAQVEALYALNQLVRATEKTSAAAPDTATTRLIDGWYAHGKVLDKSYVPPSWRVDETQVATAGASRFYREIIGSSCRTCHTALGTTFDWDALGPVLMRGRAETHVCGGTADLALNATMPNALVSRNKVAEHIQADPALAALMRTFLGCDAPRPDPAYPKR
;
A
#
# COMPACT_ATOMS: atom_id res chain seq x y z
N ALA A 1 6.33 21.87 18.61
CA ALA A 1 6.69 21.06 19.78
C ALA A 1 6.06 19.68 19.60
N GLY A 2 6.86 18.67 19.25
CA GLY A 2 6.36 17.34 18.93
C GLY A 2 5.86 16.63 20.18
N THR A 3 4.68 16.01 20.08
CA THR A 3 4.14 15.11 21.10
C THR A 3 5.05 13.90 21.23
N ILE A 4 5.74 13.84 22.37
CA ILE A 4 6.54 12.71 22.82
C ILE A 4 5.59 11.52 22.97
N ALA A 5 5.81 10.44 22.22
CA ALA A 5 5.15 9.17 22.46
C ALA A 5 5.53 8.71 23.86
N THR A 6 4.58 8.76 24.79
CA THR A 6 4.80 8.31 26.16
C THR A 6 4.51 6.82 26.21
N VAL A 7 5.54 6.01 26.47
CA VAL A 7 5.36 4.62 26.87
C VAL A 7 4.66 4.65 28.23
N VAL A 8 3.36 4.37 28.24
CA VAL A 8 2.65 4.13 29.50
C VAL A 8 2.96 2.69 29.90
N GLN A 9 3.95 2.50 30.77
CA GLN A 9 4.04 1.25 31.52
C GLN A 9 2.85 1.16 32.45
N ILE A 10 1.87 0.34 32.09
CA ILE A 10 0.86 -0.11 33.04
C ILE A 10 1.56 -1.15 33.92
N ALA A 11 2.15 -0.70 35.03
CA ALA A 11 2.46 -1.56 36.15
C ALA A 11 1.20 -1.59 37.04
N PRO A 12 0.30 -2.59 36.91
CA PRO A 12 -0.85 -2.68 37.78
C PRO A 12 -0.36 -2.77 39.23
N VAL A 13 -0.88 -1.90 40.09
CA VAL A 13 -0.62 -1.96 41.54
C VAL A 13 -1.34 -3.20 42.07
N LEU A 14 -0.59 -4.24 42.42
CA LEU A 14 -1.14 -5.47 42.98
C LEU A 14 -1.15 -5.41 44.51
N SER A 15 -2.30 -5.69 45.10
CA SER A 15 -2.44 -5.94 46.53
C SER A 15 -1.68 -7.21 46.93
N ALA A 16 -1.08 -7.23 48.12
CA ALA A 16 -0.26 -8.32 48.68
C ALA A 16 -0.95 -9.71 48.81
N ALA A 17 -2.21 -9.85 48.38
CA ALA A 17 -3.01 -11.07 48.48
C ALA A 17 -2.98 -11.97 47.23
N ARG A 18 -2.31 -11.59 46.13
CA ARG A 18 -2.24 -12.38 44.88
C ARG A 18 -0.80 -12.82 44.59
N ASN A 19 -0.56 -14.12 44.53
CA ASN A 19 0.76 -14.71 44.34
C ASN A 19 0.99 -15.31 42.94
N LEU A 20 -0.02 -15.39 42.08
CA LEU A 20 0.13 -15.74 40.66
C LEU A 20 -0.14 -14.52 39.78
N ARG A 21 0.80 -14.25 38.87
CA ARG A 21 0.63 -13.36 37.70
C ARG A 21 0.79 -14.20 36.45
N LEU A 22 -0.30 -14.48 35.75
CA LEU A 22 -0.33 -15.25 34.50
C LEU A 22 -0.64 -14.31 33.35
N TYR A 23 0.19 -14.31 32.32
CA TYR A 23 -0.05 -13.55 31.10
C TYR A 23 0.24 -14.42 29.88
N GLY A 24 -0.24 -14.00 28.72
CA GLY A 24 0.02 -14.73 27.49
C GLY A 24 -0.81 -14.21 26.33
N HIS A 25 -0.68 -14.92 25.23
CA HIS A 25 -1.34 -14.59 23.97
C HIS A 25 -2.17 -15.78 23.48
N VAL A 26 -3.41 -15.52 23.06
CA VAL A 26 -4.33 -16.46 22.43
C VAL A 26 -4.53 -16.04 20.98
N GLY A 27 -3.90 -16.78 20.07
CA GLY A 27 -3.96 -16.52 18.63
C GLY A 27 -4.48 -17.72 17.86
N LEU A 28 -4.83 -17.50 16.60
CA LEU A 28 -5.10 -18.55 15.63
C LEU A 28 -3.78 -19.03 14.99
N ALA A 29 -3.73 -20.28 14.54
CA ALA A 29 -2.55 -20.86 13.88
C ALA A 29 -2.15 -20.09 12.60
N ASP A 30 -3.08 -19.44 11.92
CA ASP A 30 -2.83 -18.56 10.76
C ASP A 30 -2.43 -17.12 11.14
N GLY A 31 -2.15 -16.86 12.42
CA GLY A 31 -1.68 -15.59 12.95
C GLY A 31 -2.79 -14.57 13.24
N GLY A 32 -4.06 -14.87 12.95
CA GLY A 32 -5.18 -14.01 13.34
C GLY A 32 -5.44 -14.01 14.85
N ALA A 33 -6.14 -13.00 15.36
CA ALA A 33 -6.73 -13.06 16.70
C ALA A 33 -8.06 -13.81 16.62
N CYS A 34 -8.40 -14.55 17.67
CA CYS A 34 -9.66 -15.27 17.68
C CYS A 34 -10.82 -14.35 18.06
N GLY A 35 -11.73 -14.11 17.09
CA GLY A 35 -12.89 -13.22 17.19
C GLY A 35 -12.87 -12.09 16.15
N THR A 36 -13.98 -11.37 16.03
CA THR A 36 -14.14 -10.24 15.10
C THR A 36 -14.63 -8.99 15.85
N ALA A 37 -14.07 -7.84 15.50
CA ALA A 37 -14.57 -6.54 15.91
C ALA A 37 -15.02 -5.80 14.66
N ASN A 38 -16.33 -5.70 14.47
CA ASN A 38 -16.93 -4.93 13.40
C ASN A 38 -17.74 -3.79 14.03
N GLU A 39 -17.17 -2.59 14.02
CA GLU A 39 -17.80 -1.39 14.57
C GLU A 39 -19.03 -0.95 13.77
N PHE A 40 -19.10 -1.29 12.47
CA PHE A 40 -20.25 -1.00 11.61
C PHE A 40 -21.47 -1.89 11.96
N LEU A 41 -21.24 -3.16 12.32
CA LEU A 41 -22.29 -4.11 12.70
C LEU A 41 -22.52 -4.21 14.21
N GLY A 42 -21.74 -3.48 15.02
CA GLY A 42 -21.78 -3.60 16.49
C GLY A 42 -21.36 -4.99 17.01
N VAL A 43 -20.69 -5.80 16.20
CA VAL A 43 -20.28 -7.16 16.56
C VAL A 43 -18.91 -7.10 17.21
N GLN A 44 -18.81 -7.63 18.44
CA GLN A 44 -17.55 -7.86 19.12
C GLN A 44 -17.50 -9.30 19.67
N THR A 45 -16.78 -10.18 18.99
CA THR A 45 -16.40 -11.49 19.53
C THR A 45 -14.89 -11.48 19.80
N ALA A 46 -14.47 -12.10 20.91
CA ALA A 46 -13.06 -12.24 21.27
C ALA A 46 -12.90 -13.53 22.06
N ALA A 47 -11.70 -14.11 22.04
CA ALA A 47 -11.35 -15.18 22.95
C ALA A 47 -11.51 -14.74 24.41
N THR A 48 -11.78 -15.71 25.27
CA THR A 48 -11.77 -15.55 26.72
C THR A 48 -10.87 -16.61 27.34
N VAL A 49 -10.25 -16.25 28.45
CA VAL A 49 -9.41 -17.14 29.22
C VAL A 49 -9.89 -17.21 30.66
N ARG A 50 -9.78 -18.37 31.29
CA ARG A 50 -10.21 -18.58 32.67
C ARG A 50 -9.24 -19.47 33.41
N LEU A 51 -8.81 -19.03 34.58
CA LEU A 51 -7.98 -19.82 35.47
C LEU A 51 -8.84 -20.80 36.29
N THR A 52 -8.42 -22.06 36.34
CA THR A 52 -9.13 -23.17 37.00
C THR A 52 -8.17 -24.04 37.81
N GLN A 53 -8.67 -24.76 38.80
CA GLN A 53 -7.97 -25.86 39.45
C GLN A 53 -7.92 -27.11 38.55
N ALA A 54 -7.13 -28.11 38.93
CA ALA A 54 -7.01 -29.36 38.18
C ALA A 54 -8.35 -30.12 38.02
N ASP A 55 -9.31 -29.91 38.93
CA ASP A 55 -10.65 -30.50 38.88
C ASP A 55 -11.65 -29.67 38.03
N GLY A 56 -11.21 -28.56 37.44
CA GLY A 56 -12.04 -27.65 36.64
C GLY A 56 -12.72 -26.55 37.44
N THR A 57 -12.57 -26.49 38.76
CA THR A 57 -13.14 -25.43 39.60
C THR A 57 -12.55 -24.08 39.22
N ALA A 58 -13.40 -23.12 38.86
CA ALA A 58 -12.96 -21.78 38.47
C ALA A 58 -12.40 -20.98 39.65
N LEU A 59 -11.20 -20.41 39.48
CA LEU A 59 -10.54 -19.57 40.48
C LEU A 59 -10.80 -18.07 40.27
N GLY A 60 -11.58 -17.73 39.25
CA GLY A 60 -11.94 -16.34 38.91
C GLY A 60 -12.92 -16.24 37.74
N PRO A 61 -13.32 -15.00 37.37
CA PRO A 61 -14.12 -14.74 36.18
C PRO A 61 -13.30 -15.01 34.91
N SER A 62 -13.99 -15.22 33.79
CA SER A 62 -13.33 -15.25 32.48
C SER A 62 -12.82 -13.84 32.13
N VAL A 63 -11.57 -13.76 31.71
CA VAL A 63 -10.93 -12.53 31.24
C VAL A 63 -11.02 -12.50 29.72
N ARG A 64 -11.53 -11.40 29.17
CA ARG A 64 -11.58 -11.18 27.73
C ARG A 64 -10.17 -10.87 27.22
N VAL A 65 -9.78 -11.58 26.16
CA VAL A 65 -8.55 -11.33 25.43
C VAL A 65 -8.70 -10.02 24.66
N ASN A 66 -7.67 -9.17 24.66
CA ASN A 66 -7.72 -7.87 23.98
C ASN A 66 -7.73 -8.05 22.44
N ARG A 67 -7.87 -6.95 21.70
CA ARG A 67 -7.89 -6.97 20.22
C ARG A 67 -6.60 -7.50 19.55
N PHE A 68 -5.53 -7.64 20.33
CA PHE A 68 -4.24 -8.14 19.89
C PHE A 68 -4.01 -9.59 20.27
N GLY A 69 -4.95 -10.25 20.96
CA GLY A 69 -4.76 -11.63 21.42
C GLY A 69 -4.15 -11.73 22.83
N ASP A 70 -3.88 -10.62 23.52
CA ASP A 70 -3.20 -10.67 24.83
C ASP A 70 -4.18 -10.71 26.00
N TYR A 71 -3.76 -11.36 27.08
CA TYR A 71 -4.47 -11.40 28.35
C TYR A 71 -3.51 -11.31 29.56
N ALA A 72 -4.07 -10.93 30.70
CA ALA A 72 -3.41 -11.04 32.00
C ALA A 72 -4.42 -11.45 33.07
N ILE A 73 -4.02 -12.36 33.96
CA ILE A 73 -4.79 -12.84 35.11
C ILE A 73 -3.90 -12.75 36.34
N ASP A 74 -4.36 -12.03 37.35
CA ASP A 74 -3.76 -12.03 38.68
C ASP A 74 -4.67 -12.80 39.65
N ALA A 75 -4.12 -13.78 40.36
CA ALA A 75 -4.91 -14.64 41.26
C ALA A 75 -4.16 -15.00 42.56
N ALA A 76 -4.94 -15.29 43.61
CA ALA A 76 -4.46 -15.89 44.84
C ALA A 76 -4.60 -17.42 44.72
N VAL A 77 -3.50 -18.16 44.78
CA VAL A 77 -3.46 -19.61 44.53
C VAL A 77 -2.56 -20.31 45.55
N PRO A 78 -2.81 -21.58 45.90
CA PRO A 78 -1.87 -22.35 46.70
C PRO A 78 -0.50 -22.45 46.02
N VAL A 79 0.57 -22.40 46.82
CA VAL A 79 1.97 -22.22 46.40
C VAL A 79 2.40 -23.16 45.25
N LYS A 80 1.94 -24.41 45.26
CA LYS A 80 2.23 -25.42 44.21
C LYS A 80 0.96 -26.08 43.68
N ALA A 81 -0.13 -25.33 43.57
CA ALA A 81 -1.36 -25.86 43.01
C ALA A 81 -1.16 -26.33 41.56
N SER A 82 -1.79 -27.45 41.20
CA SER A 82 -1.97 -27.84 39.80
C SER A 82 -3.08 -26.97 39.21
N LEU A 83 -2.67 -26.03 38.37
CA LEU A 83 -3.55 -25.03 37.78
C LEU A 83 -3.70 -25.25 36.28
N LYS A 84 -4.87 -24.89 35.78
CA LYS A 84 -5.24 -25.04 34.37
C LYS A 84 -5.77 -23.71 33.82
N LEU A 85 -5.39 -23.37 32.60
CA LEU A 85 -5.95 -22.23 31.86
C LEU A 85 -6.93 -22.75 30.82
N GLN A 86 -8.21 -22.47 31.01
CA GLN A 86 -9.24 -22.70 30.00
C GLN A 86 -9.21 -21.56 29.00
N VAL A 87 -9.06 -21.89 27.71
CA VAL A 87 -9.13 -20.95 26.59
C VAL A 87 -10.39 -21.25 25.80
N GLN A 88 -11.25 -20.26 25.61
CA GLN A 88 -12.48 -20.40 24.83
C GLN A 88 -12.56 -19.33 23.76
N CYS A 89 -12.90 -19.73 22.54
CA CYS A 89 -13.23 -18.83 21.46
C CYS A 89 -14.37 -19.41 20.63
N GLU A 90 -15.51 -18.73 20.61
CA GLU A 90 -16.75 -19.25 20.00
C GLU A 90 -17.08 -20.65 20.53
N SER A 91 -17.23 -21.65 19.64
CA SER A 91 -17.46 -23.05 20.01
C SER A 91 -16.20 -23.82 20.36
N TYR A 92 -15.01 -23.25 20.13
CA TYR A 92 -13.75 -23.88 20.46
C TYR A 92 -13.40 -23.67 21.94
N ALA A 93 -13.05 -24.75 22.63
CA ALA A 93 -12.54 -24.70 24.00
C ALA A 93 -11.38 -25.67 24.18
N THR A 94 -10.36 -25.25 24.93
CA THR A 94 -9.24 -26.11 25.33
C THR A 94 -8.76 -25.74 26.72
N THR A 95 -7.93 -26.59 27.31
CA THR A 95 -7.37 -26.40 28.64
C THR A 95 -5.87 -26.66 28.62
N LEU A 96 -5.10 -25.74 29.19
CA LEU A 96 -3.64 -25.78 29.22
C LEU A 96 -3.13 -25.94 30.64
N ASP A 97 -2.03 -26.65 30.82
CA ASP A 97 -1.32 -26.70 32.10
C ASP A 97 -0.59 -25.38 32.37
N VAL A 98 -0.87 -24.77 33.51
CA VAL A 98 -0.11 -23.61 33.97
C VAL A 98 1.22 -24.10 34.55
N PRO A 99 2.38 -23.67 34.02
CA PRO A 99 3.67 -24.12 34.51
C PRO A 99 3.81 -23.90 36.03
N THR A 100 4.17 -24.96 36.75
CA THR A 100 4.49 -24.85 38.18
C THR A 100 5.93 -24.35 38.34
N PRO A 101 6.17 -23.25 39.07
CA PRO A 101 7.51 -22.74 39.29
C PRO A 101 8.40 -23.76 39.99
N LYS A 102 9.66 -23.88 39.53
CA LYS A 102 10.64 -24.80 40.13
C LYS A 102 11.11 -24.37 41.52
N ALA A 103 10.94 -23.10 41.88
CA ALA A 103 11.32 -22.56 43.17
C ALA A 103 10.52 -23.20 44.31
N ALA A 104 11.16 -23.40 45.47
CA ALA A 104 10.49 -23.95 46.65
C ALA A 104 9.28 -23.10 47.10
N ALA A 105 9.38 -21.79 46.90
CA ALA A 105 8.34 -20.79 47.19
C ALA A 105 7.20 -20.74 46.16
N GLY A 106 7.22 -21.58 45.10
CA GLY A 106 6.12 -21.73 44.15
C GLY A 106 5.75 -20.45 43.39
N TYR A 107 4.44 -20.22 43.18
CA TYR A 107 3.95 -19.00 42.54
C TYR A 107 4.24 -17.75 43.39
N ALA A 108 4.91 -16.76 42.79
CA ALA A 108 5.20 -15.47 43.38
C ALA A 108 4.82 -14.33 42.42
N SER A 109 4.28 -13.24 42.94
CA SER A 109 3.86 -12.07 42.15
C SER A 109 5.02 -11.38 41.42
N SER A 110 6.25 -11.53 41.92
CA SER A 110 7.49 -11.04 41.30
C SER A 110 8.02 -11.93 40.17
N ALA A 111 7.45 -13.13 39.99
CA ALA A 111 7.86 -14.10 38.96
C ALA A 111 6.65 -14.46 38.08
N PRO A 112 6.31 -13.61 37.11
CA PRO A 112 5.14 -13.83 36.27
C PRO A 112 5.33 -15.07 35.38
N VAL A 113 4.24 -15.78 35.13
CA VAL A 113 4.18 -16.98 34.31
C VAL A 113 3.60 -16.61 32.95
N GLU A 114 4.32 -16.93 31.89
CA GLU A 114 3.85 -16.79 30.52
C GLU A 114 3.22 -18.11 30.05
N LEU A 115 2.02 -18.04 29.45
CA LEU A 115 1.37 -19.18 28.84
C LEU A 115 0.57 -18.76 27.61
N SER A 116 1.13 -18.96 26.42
CA SER A 116 0.46 -18.61 25.16
C SER A 116 -0.12 -19.84 24.47
N TYR A 117 -1.18 -19.65 23.68
CA TYR A 117 -1.87 -20.71 22.96
C TYR A 117 -2.18 -20.33 21.52
N GLN A 118 -1.97 -21.30 20.62
CA GLN A 118 -2.38 -21.21 19.23
C GLN A 118 -3.54 -22.16 18.99
N LEU A 119 -4.71 -21.59 18.69
CA LEU A 119 -5.87 -22.36 18.28
C LEU A 119 -5.60 -22.94 16.89
N PRO A 120 -5.77 -24.26 16.70
CA PRO A 120 -5.71 -24.84 15.37
C PRO A 120 -6.86 -24.29 14.55
N ASN A 121 -6.53 -23.54 13.50
CA ASN A 121 -7.49 -23.15 12.48
C ASN A 121 -6.94 -23.50 11.10
N SER A 122 -7.85 -23.71 10.17
CA SER A 122 -7.54 -23.73 8.75
C SER A 122 -8.47 -22.75 8.09
N ARG A 123 -7.93 -21.92 7.19
CA ARG A 123 -8.78 -21.04 6.40
C ARG A 123 -9.74 -21.90 5.58
N PRO A 124 -11.04 -21.56 5.51
CA PRO A 124 -11.95 -22.18 4.57
C PRO A 124 -11.32 -22.10 3.18
N ARG A 125 -11.10 -23.25 2.55
CA ARG A 125 -10.54 -23.29 1.20
C ARG A 125 -11.69 -23.14 0.22
N VAL A 126 -11.74 -22.00 -0.46
CA VAL A 126 -12.51 -21.90 -1.71
C VAL A 126 -11.74 -22.74 -2.74
N VAL A 127 -12.14 -23.99 -2.90
CA VAL A 127 -11.46 -24.94 -3.81
C VAL A 127 -11.79 -24.65 -5.28
N LYS A 128 -12.89 -23.94 -5.51
CA LYS A 128 -13.37 -23.58 -6.84
C LYS A 128 -14.41 -22.47 -6.70
N MET A 129 -14.25 -21.39 -7.43
CA MET A 129 -15.30 -20.40 -7.67
C MET A 129 -15.43 -20.23 -9.18
N VAL A 130 -16.64 -20.43 -9.70
CA VAL A 130 -16.96 -20.27 -11.11
C VAL A 130 -18.21 -19.41 -11.19
N ALA A 131 -18.13 -18.32 -11.92
CA ALA A 131 -19.31 -17.57 -12.34
C ALA A 131 -19.76 -18.14 -13.68
N ASN A 132 -20.96 -18.72 -13.75
CA ASN A 132 -21.55 -19.21 -14.99
C ASN A 132 -22.61 -18.22 -15.49
N GLY A 133 -22.63 -17.97 -16.79
CA GLY A 133 -23.72 -17.23 -17.44
C GLY A 133 -24.99 -18.08 -17.59
N PRO A 134 -26.13 -17.47 -17.95
CA PRO A 134 -27.41 -18.16 -18.19
C PRO A 134 -27.32 -19.31 -19.21
N GLU A 135 -26.39 -19.18 -20.17
CA GLU A 135 -26.07 -20.16 -21.21
C GLU A 135 -25.04 -21.23 -20.79
N GLY A 136 -24.61 -21.25 -19.52
CA GLY A 136 -23.65 -22.22 -18.98
C GLY A 136 -22.19 -21.93 -19.30
N SER A 137 -21.89 -20.80 -19.95
CA SER A 137 -20.50 -20.38 -20.21
C SER A 137 -19.83 -19.82 -18.96
N VAL A 138 -18.53 -20.11 -18.76
CA VAL A 138 -17.75 -19.59 -17.63
C VAL A 138 -17.41 -18.12 -17.88
N ARG A 139 -17.91 -17.23 -17.02
CA ARG A 139 -17.74 -15.76 -17.07
C ARG A 139 -16.68 -15.23 -16.10
N GLY A 140 -16.20 -16.09 -15.22
CA GLY A 140 -15.10 -15.83 -14.31
C GLY A 140 -14.72 -17.11 -13.57
N GLN A 141 -13.42 -17.35 -13.42
CA GLN A 141 -12.89 -18.46 -12.64
C GLN A 141 -11.96 -17.88 -11.57
N MET A 142 -11.96 -18.50 -10.40
CA MET A 142 -10.94 -18.20 -9.39
C MET A 142 -9.54 -18.40 -9.98
N VAL A 143 -8.73 -17.34 -9.97
CA VAL A 143 -7.28 -17.44 -10.20
C VAL A 143 -6.70 -18.27 -9.06
N ALA A 144 -6.02 -19.36 -9.39
CA ALA A 144 -5.29 -20.13 -8.40
C ALA A 144 -4.22 -19.23 -7.78
N LEU A 145 -4.34 -18.92 -6.49
CA LEU A 145 -3.21 -18.37 -5.74
C LEU A 145 -2.12 -19.44 -5.78
N GLU A 146 -1.05 -19.16 -6.53
CA GLU A 146 0.07 -20.07 -6.68
C GLU A 146 0.69 -20.38 -5.31
N LEU A 147 0.80 -21.69 -5.05
CA LEU A 147 1.64 -22.41 -4.08
C LEU A 147 1.48 -22.08 -2.56
N PRO A 148 1.49 -23.12 -1.68
CA PRO A 148 1.42 -22.93 -0.22
C PRO A 148 2.51 -22.05 0.38
N ASP A 149 3.64 -21.88 -0.34
CA ASP A 149 4.85 -21.23 0.17
C ASP A 149 5.24 -19.95 -0.63
N ALA A 150 4.48 -19.58 -1.69
CA ALA A 150 4.77 -18.41 -2.51
C ALA A 150 3.94 -17.19 -2.08
N GLN A 151 4.55 -16.35 -1.24
CA GLN A 151 4.34 -14.89 -1.20
C GLN A 151 2.89 -14.34 -1.20
N SER A 152 2.22 -14.40 -0.06
CA SER A 152 2.02 -13.21 0.82
C SER A 152 1.88 -13.72 2.24
N LYS A 153 3.00 -13.91 2.92
CA LYS A 153 2.99 -14.13 4.37
C LYS A 153 2.25 -12.94 4.97
N GLY A 154 1.08 -13.23 5.52
CA GLY A 154 0.12 -12.23 5.92
C GLY A 154 0.73 -11.32 6.98
N LEU A 155 1.11 -10.11 6.57
CA LEU A 155 1.26 -8.99 7.49
C LEU A 155 -0.13 -8.65 8.05
N PRO A 156 -0.23 -7.98 9.20
CA PRO A 156 -1.40 -8.01 10.08
C PRO A 156 -2.75 -7.60 9.47
N ARG A 157 -2.81 -7.10 8.24
CA ARG A 157 -4.05 -6.89 7.51
C ARG A 157 -3.85 -6.99 5.98
N PRO A 158 -4.82 -7.54 5.23
CA PRO A 158 -4.83 -7.52 3.76
C PRO A 158 -4.84 -6.12 3.12
N ASP A 159 -5.01 -5.05 3.92
CA ASP A 159 -5.23 -3.67 3.51
C ASP A 159 -3.94 -2.83 3.35
N HIS A 160 -2.73 -3.39 3.55
CA HIS A 160 -1.49 -2.61 3.68
C HIS A 160 -0.86 -2.07 2.38
N PHE A 161 -1.21 -2.64 1.22
CA PHE A 161 -0.73 -2.12 -0.07
C PHE A 161 -1.39 -0.76 -0.34
N LEU A 162 -0.70 0.17 -1.01
CA LEU A 162 -1.17 1.55 -1.22
C LEU A 162 -1.67 2.29 0.07
N THR A 163 -1.28 1.86 1.27
CA THR A 163 -1.59 2.57 2.53
C THR A 163 -0.35 3.19 3.16
N TYR A 164 0.76 3.30 2.43
CA TYR A 164 1.89 4.11 2.87
C TYR A 164 1.42 5.55 3.07
N LYS A 165 1.43 6.00 4.33
CA LYS A 165 0.75 7.21 4.81
C LYS A 165 -0.79 7.22 4.64
N GLY A 166 -1.46 6.19 4.16
CA GLY A 166 -2.91 6.22 3.90
C GLY A 166 -3.75 5.68 5.06
N LYS A 167 -4.14 6.51 6.03
CA LYS A 167 -5.12 6.19 7.10
C LYS A 167 -6.34 7.12 7.05
N ASP A 168 -6.70 7.55 5.85
CA ASP A 168 -7.86 8.39 5.58
C ASP A 168 -9.19 7.67 5.86
N THR A 169 -10.24 8.47 5.97
CA THR A 169 -11.62 8.10 6.27
C THR A 169 -12.55 8.83 5.29
N PRO A 170 -13.85 8.48 5.23
CA PRO A 170 -14.82 9.23 4.42
C PRO A 170 -14.78 10.74 4.71
N LEU A 171 -14.74 11.10 6.00
CA LEU A 171 -14.72 12.49 6.43
C LEU A 171 -13.42 13.20 6.01
N SER A 172 -12.26 12.57 6.16
CA SER A 172 -11.00 13.19 5.74
C SER A 172 -10.91 13.35 4.22
N ALA A 173 -11.45 12.40 3.45
CA ALA A 173 -11.55 12.50 1.99
C ALA A 173 -12.48 13.63 1.56
N CYS A 174 -13.65 13.75 2.19
CA CYS A 174 -14.54 14.88 1.92
C CYS A 174 -13.88 16.23 2.28
N MET A 175 -13.21 16.30 3.44
CA MET A 175 -12.51 17.51 3.87
C MET A 175 -11.39 17.90 2.90
N TYR A 176 -10.70 16.92 2.32
CA TYR A 176 -9.73 17.14 1.25
C TYR A 176 -10.39 17.73 0.00
N TYR A 177 -11.47 17.12 -0.49
CA TYR A 177 -12.19 17.66 -1.65
C TYR A 177 -12.79 19.03 -1.41
N ARG A 178 -13.27 19.30 -0.20
CA ARG A 178 -13.72 20.64 0.19
C ARG A 178 -12.58 21.65 0.17
N ALA A 179 -11.39 21.28 0.64
CA ALA A 179 -10.21 22.14 0.61
C ALA A 179 -9.72 22.42 -0.83
N LEU A 180 -10.00 21.51 -1.77
CA LEU A 180 -9.76 21.72 -3.20
C LEU A 180 -10.84 22.59 -3.88
N GLY A 181 -12.01 22.75 -3.27
CA GLY A 181 -13.20 23.31 -3.90
C GLY A 181 -13.96 22.32 -4.80
N ALA A 182 -13.65 21.02 -4.73
CA ALA A 182 -14.33 19.95 -5.46
C ALA A 182 -15.61 19.47 -4.76
N ALA A 183 -15.84 19.89 -3.51
CA ALA A 183 -17.09 19.72 -2.78
C ALA A 183 -17.45 21.00 -2.04
N GLY A 184 -18.73 21.37 -2.01
CA GLY A 184 -19.23 22.54 -1.28
C GLY A 184 -19.22 22.37 0.24
N GLY A 185 -19.29 21.13 0.74
CA GLY A 185 -19.30 20.84 2.17
C GLY A 185 -19.23 19.35 2.47
N CYS A 186 -19.26 19.01 3.77
CA CYS A 186 -19.26 17.64 4.28
C CYS A 186 -20.33 17.49 5.35
N ASP A 187 -21.08 16.39 5.33
CA ASP A 187 -21.93 16.02 6.46
C ASP A 187 -21.13 15.29 7.56
N ALA A 188 -21.81 14.91 8.64
CA ALA A 188 -21.17 14.26 9.79
C ALA A 188 -20.64 12.84 9.48
N GLN A 189 -21.12 12.19 8.42
CA GLN A 189 -20.70 10.87 7.97
C GLN A 189 -19.57 10.95 6.94
N GLY A 190 -19.22 12.15 6.48
CA GLY A 190 -18.21 12.38 5.46
C GLY A 190 -18.76 12.27 4.03
N ASN A 191 -20.08 12.33 3.85
CA ASN A 191 -20.64 12.46 2.50
C ASN A 191 -20.39 13.89 1.99
N MET A 192 -20.05 13.98 0.71
CA MET A 192 -19.80 15.26 0.04
C MET A 192 -21.11 15.96 -0.28
N LEU A 193 -21.20 17.25 0.08
CA LEU A 193 -22.30 18.13 -0.29
C LEU A 193 -21.90 18.91 -1.54
N ALA A 194 -22.75 18.90 -2.58
CA ALA A 194 -22.49 19.51 -3.88
C ALA A 194 -21.09 19.16 -4.47
N PRO A 195 -20.77 17.86 -4.65
CA PRO A 195 -19.55 17.46 -5.32
C PRO A 195 -19.58 17.83 -6.80
N ILE A 196 -18.43 18.17 -7.37
CA ILE A 196 -18.29 18.34 -8.83
C ILE A 196 -18.34 16.99 -9.54
N SER A 197 -18.79 16.99 -10.80
CA SER A 197 -18.67 15.83 -11.68
C SER A 197 -17.33 15.79 -12.42
N PHE A 198 -17.03 14.66 -13.04
CA PHE A 198 -15.87 14.53 -13.93
C PHE A 198 -15.95 15.51 -15.11
N GLU A 199 -17.15 15.76 -15.64
CA GLU A 199 -17.35 16.71 -16.73
C GLU A 199 -17.18 18.17 -16.29
N ASP A 200 -17.55 18.51 -15.05
CA ASP A 200 -17.23 19.82 -14.47
C ASP A 200 -15.72 20.03 -14.37
N TRP A 201 -14.99 19.01 -13.89
CA TRP A 201 -13.54 19.05 -13.80
C TRP A 201 -12.87 19.16 -15.18
N LYS A 202 -13.35 18.39 -16.18
CA LYS A 202 -12.87 18.47 -17.56
C LYS A 202 -13.12 19.85 -18.16
N ARG A 203 -14.29 20.45 -17.92
CA ARG A 203 -14.64 21.80 -18.36
C ARG A 203 -13.72 22.84 -17.74
N GLN A 204 -13.47 22.75 -16.44
CA GLN A 204 -12.55 23.63 -15.72
C GLN A 204 -11.13 23.57 -16.30
N ASN A 205 -10.65 22.36 -16.60
CA ASN A 205 -9.33 22.13 -17.18
C ASN A 205 -9.29 22.22 -18.72
N LYS A 206 -10.43 22.60 -19.33
CA LYS A 206 -10.57 22.85 -20.76
C LYS A 206 -10.14 21.67 -21.65
N PHE A 207 -10.44 20.45 -21.21
CA PHE A 207 -10.42 19.29 -22.09
C PHE A 207 -11.56 19.40 -23.11
N LYS A 208 -11.41 18.77 -24.26
CA LYS A 208 -12.45 18.66 -25.28
C LYS A 208 -13.72 18.03 -24.67
N PRO A 209 -14.91 18.56 -25.03
CA PRO A 209 -15.17 19.57 -26.06
C PRO A 209 -15.15 21.03 -25.56
N TYR A 210 -14.66 21.31 -24.35
CA TYR A 210 -14.91 22.59 -23.66
C TYR A 210 -13.98 23.74 -24.06
N ALA A 211 -12.91 23.48 -24.81
CA ALA A 211 -12.11 24.51 -25.44
C ALA A 211 -11.53 24.03 -26.77
N ASP A 212 -12.04 24.60 -27.86
CA ASP A 212 -11.47 24.44 -29.18
C ASP A 212 -10.09 25.14 -29.23
N GLY A 213 -9.04 24.36 -29.51
CA GLY A 213 -7.67 24.85 -29.67
C GLY A 213 -6.66 24.38 -28.62
N ASN A 214 -7.11 23.76 -27.52
CA ASN A 214 -6.17 23.13 -26.59
C ASN A 214 -5.60 21.83 -27.15
N THR A 215 -4.28 21.70 -27.10
CA THR A 215 -3.60 20.45 -27.45
C THR A 215 -3.79 19.42 -26.35
N GLU A 216 -4.42 18.31 -26.70
CA GLU A 216 -4.48 17.13 -25.84
C GLU A 216 -3.48 16.09 -26.34
N VAL A 217 -2.75 15.49 -25.40
CA VAL A 217 -1.86 14.37 -25.67
C VAL A 217 -2.45 13.14 -25.00
N SER A 218 -2.53 12.02 -25.72
CA SER A 218 -3.11 10.78 -25.19
C SER A 218 -2.29 9.55 -25.52
N ALA A 219 -2.30 8.57 -24.62
CA ALA A 219 -1.70 7.26 -24.82
C ALA A 219 -2.55 6.17 -24.14
N ASN A 220 -2.58 4.99 -24.76
CA ASN A 220 -3.28 3.79 -24.31
C ASN A 220 -2.28 2.65 -24.13
N TYR A 221 -2.13 2.16 -22.92
CA TYR A 221 -1.14 1.15 -22.55
C TYR A 221 -1.62 0.36 -21.34
N ILE A 222 -0.99 -0.78 -21.05
CA ILE A 222 -1.16 -1.46 -19.77
C ILE A 222 0.09 -1.23 -18.94
N ASN A 223 -0.05 -0.74 -17.71
CA ASN A 223 1.09 -0.65 -16.79
C ASN A 223 1.23 -1.95 -16.00
N LYS A 224 2.09 -2.87 -16.44
CA LYS A 224 2.19 -4.24 -15.91
C LYS A 224 2.89 -4.34 -14.56
N MET A 225 3.63 -3.30 -14.16
CA MET A 225 4.45 -3.32 -12.95
C MET A 225 3.83 -2.53 -11.79
N ASP A 226 3.00 -1.52 -12.06
CA ASP A 226 2.32 -0.76 -11.02
C ASP A 226 1.02 -1.46 -10.59
N LEU A 227 -0.10 -1.20 -11.27
CA LEU A 227 -1.43 -1.72 -10.91
C LEU A 227 -1.95 -2.80 -11.85
N ASN A 228 -1.25 -3.09 -12.96
CA ASN A 228 -1.72 -3.96 -14.02
C ASN A 228 -3.12 -3.57 -14.54
N LEU A 229 -3.27 -2.29 -14.87
CA LEU A 229 -4.49 -1.71 -15.43
C LEU A 229 -4.24 -1.27 -16.86
N VAL A 230 -5.25 -1.40 -17.72
CA VAL A 230 -5.33 -0.65 -18.97
C VAL A 230 -5.54 0.82 -18.61
N ARG A 231 -4.64 1.67 -19.11
CA ARG A 231 -4.57 3.11 -18.84
C ARG A 231 -4.91 3.84 -20.12
N ARG A 232 -6.05 4.55 -20.12
CA ARG A 232 -6.41 5.51 -21.15
C ARG A 232 -6.06 6.90 -20.63
N MET A 233 -4.81 7.31 -20.88
CA MET A 233 -4.22 8.54 -20.36
C MET A 233 -4.45 9.68 -21.33
N THR A 234 -4.89 10.82 -20.82
CA THR A 234 -5.01 12.07 -21.57
C THR A 234 -4.52 13.22 -20.71
N ALA A 235 -3.74 14.14 -21.30
CA ALA A 235 -3.24 15.32 -20.63
C ALA A 235 -3.40 16.57 -21.50
N THR A 236 -3.44 17.72 -20.84
CA THR A 236 -3.46 19.03 -21.47
C THR A 236 -2.66 20.03 -20.63
N SER A 237 -2.15 21.07 -21.28
CA SER A 237 -1.63 22.26 -20.61
C SER A 237 -2.36 23.47 -21.17
N THR A 238 -3.00 24.22 -20.27
CA THR A 238 -3.75 25.44 -20.62
C THR A 238 -2.98 26.70 -20.25
N GLY A 239 -1.76 26.55 -19.75
CA GLY A 239 -0.82 27.61 -19.44
C GLY A 239 0.38 27.08 -18.65
N PRO A 240 1.41 27.93 -18.41
CA PRO A 240 2.65 27.50 -17.75
C PRO A 240 2.47 26.93 -16.33
N ASN A 241 1.39 27.32 -15.64
CA ASN A 241 1.04 26.91 -14.27
C ASN A 241 -0.29 26.13 -14.22
N SER A 242 -0.66 25.50 -15.34
CA SER A 242 -1.94 24.81 -15.48
C SER A 242 -1.77 23.59 -16.38
N ILE A 243 -1.52 22.45 -15.74
CA ILE A 243 -1.32 21.16 -16.38
C ILE A 243 -2.30 20.18 -15.74
N ALA A 244 -3.01 19.42 -16.55
CA ALA A 244 -4.00 18.45 -16.06
C ALA A 244 -3.87 17.14 -16.82
N PHE A 245 -4.02 16.04 -16.10
CA PHE A 245 -4.02 14.67 -16.59
C PHE A 245 -5.28 13.99 -16.08
N TYR A 246 -5.88 13.13 -16.89
CA TYR A 246 -6.77 12.11 -16.38
C TYR A 246 -6.43 10.76 -17.01
N VAL A 247 -6.71 9.71 -16.26
CA VAL A 247 -6.55 8.34 -16.72
C VAL A 247 -7.79 7.54 -16.35
N CYS A 248 -8.48 7.02 -17.36
CA CYS A 248 -9.57 6.08 -17.14
C CYS A 248 -8.99 4.66 -17.13
N ASN A 249 -9.28 3.95 -16.05
CA ASN A 249 -8.69 2.68 -15.70
C ASN A 249 -9.64 1.53 -15.97
N HIS A 250 -9.13 0.49 -16.61
CA HIS A 250 -9.84 -0.75 -16.85
C HIS A 250 -8.97 -1.94 -16.39
N PRO A 251 -9.56 -3.10 -16.07
CA PRO A 251 -8.81 -4.28 -15.71
C PRO A 251 -7.75 -4.63 -16.77
N GLY A 252 -6.53 -4.92 -16.33
CA GLY A 252 -5.48 -5.46 -17.19
C GLY A 252 -5.57 -6.99 -17.34
N PRO A 253 -4.59 -7.59 -18.04
CA PRO A 253 -4.56 -9.03 -18.30
C PRO A 253 -4.17 -9.80 -17.02
N GLU A 254 -4.72 -11.00 -16.82
CA GLU A 254 -4.27 -11.91 -15.75
C GLU A 254 -2.92 -12.56 -16.09
N GLY A 255 -2.67 -12.82 -17.38
CA GLY A 255 -1.42 -13.31 -17.92
C GLY A 255 -0.62 -12.25 -18.69
N SER A 256 0.25 -12.72 -19.59
CA SER A 256 1.21 -11.89 -20.33
C SER A 256 1.21 -12.16 -21.84
N THR A 257 0.24 -12.92 -22.35
CA THR A 257 0.17 -13.25 -23.78
C THR A 257 -0.29 -12.03 -24.59
N GLN A 258 0.21 -11.88 -25.82
CA GLN A 258 -0.19 -10.74 -26.67
C GLN A 258 -1.69 -10.76 -26.99
N THR A 259 -2.29 -11.94 -27.19
CA THR A 259 -3.73 -12.08 -27.43
C THR A 259 -4.55 -11.52 -26.26
N GLU A 260 -4.13 -11.80 -25.03
CA GLU A 260 -4.80 -11.30 -23.84
C GLU A 260 -4.60 -9.79 -23.67
N VAL A 261 -3.38 -9.29 -23.90
CA VAL A 261 -3.06 -7.86 -23.93
C VAL A 261 -3.97 -7.12 -24.93
N ASP A 262 -4.10 -7.63 -26.15
CA ASP A 262 -4.94 -7.05 -27.19
C ASP A 262 -6.43 -7.08 -26.80
N GLN A 263 -6.89 -8.18 -26.19
CA GLN A 263 -8.26 -8.34 -25.73
C GLN A 263 -8.63 -7.31 -24.66
N VAL A 264 -7.83 -7.17 -23.59
CA VAL A 264 -8.14 -6.21 -22.51
C VAL A 264 -7.99 -4.76 -22.97
N LEU A 265 -7.04 -4.46 -23.87
CA LEU A 265 -6.96 -3.15 -24.51
C LEU A 265 -8.23 -2.85 -25.32
N SER A 266 -8.75 -3.80 -26.09
CA SER A 266 -9.99 -3.62 -26.85
C SER A 266 -11.18 -3.35 -25.93
N ILE A 267 -11.30 -4.08 -24.82
CA ILE A 267 -12.36 -3.86 -23.81
C ILE A 267 -12.24 -2.45 -23.23
N GLY A 268 -11.03 -2.04 -22.83
CA GLY A 268 -10.80 -0.70 -22.28
C GLY A 268 -11.10 0.42 -23.27
N LEU A 269 -10.72 0.25 -24.54
CA LEU A 269 -10.99 1.22 -25.62
C LEU A 269 -12.48 1.36 -25.94
N ALA A 270 -13.27 0.29 -25.75
CA ALA A 270 -14.73 0.33 -25.79
C ALA A 270 -15.37 0.98 -24.55
N ASP A 271 -14.55 1.46 -23.59
CA ASP A 271 -14.94 1.98 -22.28
C ASP A 271 -15.67 0.96 -21.38
N GLU A 272 -15.54 -0.33 -21.68
CA GLU A 272 -16.17 -1.40 -20.91
C GLU A 272 -15.40 -1.70 -19.62
N LYS A 273 -16.11 -2.15 -18.58
CA LYS A 273 -15.53 -2.52 -17.28
C LYS A 273 -14.66 -1.43 -16.64
N ARG A 274 -14.98 -0.15 -16.90
CA ARG A 274 -14.28 0.98 -16.29
C ARG A 274 -14.32 0.86 -14.76
N VAL A 275 -13.15 0.92 -14.14
CA VAL A 275 -13.00 0.93 -12.67
C VAL A 275 -13.27 2.34 -12.15
N ALA A 276 -12.52 3.32 -12.67
CA ALA A 276 -12.65 4.73 -12.34
C ALA A 276 -11.81 5.57 -13.31
N CYS A 277 -12.10 6.87 -13.38
CA CYS A 277 -11.17 7.85 -13.94
C CYS A 277 -10.49 8.61 -12.80
N VAL A 278 -9.16 8.55 -12.74
CA VAL A 278 -8.36 9.35 -11.80
C VAL A 278 -7.85 10.57 -12.53
N ALA A 279 -8.05 11.73 -11.95
CA ALA A 279 -7.62 13.02 -12.44
C ALA A 279 -6.56 13.61 -11.52
N MET A 280 -5.56 14.23 -12.13
CA MET A 280 -4.54 14.99 -11.45
C MET A 280 -4.37 16.34 -12.13
N GLU A 281 -4.23 17.39 -11.35
CA GLU A 281 -3.91 18.71 -11.88
C GLU A 281 -2.80 19.38 -11.08
N TRP A 282 -2.02 20.20 -11.78
CA TRP A 282 -1.02 21.09 -11.24
C TRP A 282 -1.45 22.51 -11.56
N THR A 283 -2.19 23.10 -10.62
CA THR A 283 -2.80 24.43 -10.74
C THR A 283 -2.75 25.13 -9.37
N SER A 284 -2.84 26.46 -9.35
CA SER A 284 -2.91 27.21 -8.09
C SER A 284 -4.29 27.09 -7.44
N SER A 285 -4.37 27.33 -6.13
CA SER A 285 -5.64 27.52 -5.41
C SER A 285 -5.50 28.68 -4.43
N PRO A 286 -6.51 29.56 -4.31
CA PRO A 286 -6.45 30.68 -3.38
C PRO A 286 -6.12 30.22 -1.95
N GLY A 287 -5.14 30.86 -1.32
CA GLY A 287 -4.74 30.56 0.05
C GLY A 287 -3.94 29.27 0.25
N ALA A 288 -3.60 28.53 -0.81
CA ALA A 288 -2.77 27.33 -0.75
C ALA A 288 -1.39 27.55 -1.39
N ASN A 289 -0.37 26.87 -0.89
CA ASN A 289 1.01 26.85 -1.43
C ASN A 289 1.59 28.24 -1.80
N GLY A 290 1.27 29.29 -1.04
CA GLY A 290 1.73 30.66 -1.33
C GLY A 290 1.28 31.20 -2.70
N GLY A 291 0.17 30.69 -3.25
CA GLY A 291 -0.34 31.06 -4.57
C GLY A 291 0.33 30.32 -5.74
N GLN A 292 1.30 29.44 -5.47
CA GLN A 292 1.94 28.62 -6.48
C GLN A 292 1.09 27.39 -6.83
N PRO A 293 1.18 26.88 -8.06
CA PRO A 293 0.54 25.62 -8.42
C PRO A 293 1.05 24.45 -7.60
N PHE A 294 0.18 23.45 -7.42
CA PHE A 294 0.52 22.21 -6.73
C PHE A 294 -0.35 21.05 -7.24
N THR A 295 0.12 19.83 -7.00
CA THR A 295 -0.56 18.60 -7.39
C THR A 295 -1.81 18.35 -6.56
N LYS A 296 -2.93 18.09 -7.24
CA LYS A 296 -4.21 17.72 -6.66
C LYS A 296 -4.67 16.38 -7.24
N PHE A 297 -5.39 15.59 -6.45
CA PHE A 297 -5.92 14.29 -6.86
C PHE A 297 -7.45 14.30 -6.81
N LEU A 298 -8.10 13.83 -7.86
CA LEU A 298 -9.54 13.61 -7.90
C LEU A 298 -9.82 12.24 -8.50
N THR A 299 -10.86 11.58 -8.02
CA THR A 299 -11.21 10.25 -8.50
C THR A 299 -12.69 10.22 -8.79
N PHE A 300 -13.05 9.75 -9.98
CA PHE A 300 -14.41 9.74 -10.47
C PHE A 300 -14.86 8.32 -10.80
N ALA A 301 -16.08 8.01 -10.39
CA ALA A 301 -16.78 6.78 -10.71
C ALA A 301 -17.08 6.68 -12.22
N PRO A 302 -17.46 5.48 -12.70
CA PRO A 302 -17.87 5.29 -14.09
C PRO A 302 -19.11 6.08 -14.51
N ASP A 303 -19.90 6.66 -13.61
CA ASP A 303 -20.98 7.58 -13.95
C ASP A 303 -20.53 9.07 -13.93
N GLY A 304 -19.26 9.32 -13.58
CA GLY A 304 -18.68 10.65 -13.44
C GLY A 304 -18.83 11.27 -12.05
N ALA A 305 -19.43 10.57 -11.08
CA ALA A 305 -19.53 11.06 -9.70
C ALA A 305 -18.16 11.09 -8.99
N LEU A 306 -17.90 12.10 -8.18
CA LEU A 306 -16.68 12.18 -7.36
C LEU A 306 -16.70 11.10 -6.26
N LEU A 307 -15.60 10.37 -6.12
CA LEU A 307 -15.46 9.26 -5.19
C LEU A 307 -14.54 9.60 -4.01
N PRO A 308 -14.95 9.35 -2.75
CA PRO A 308 -14.10 9.57 -1.57
C PRO A 308 -13.03 8.48 -1.39
N SER A 309 -13.20 7.31 -2.02
CA SER A 309 -12.28 6.18 -1.96
C SER A 309 -12.17 5.46 -3.30
N ILE A 310 -11.11 4.67 -3.44
CA ILE A 310 -10.95 3.75 -4.57
C ILE A 310 -10.17 2.50 -4.18
N ASN A 311 -10.52 1.37 -4.79
CA ASN A 311 -9.76 0.12 -4.75
C ASN A 311 -9.01 -0.10 -6.07
N LEU A 312 -7.74 0.30 -6.12
CA LEU A 312 -6.89 0.19 -7.32
C LEU A 312 -6.09 -1.12 -7.40
N ASP A 313 -5.94 -1.83 -6.29
CA ASP A 313 -5.02 -2.97 -6.14
C ASP A 313 -5.72 -4.29 -5.75
N GLY A 314 -7.06 -4.29 -5.72
CA GLY A 314 -7.87 -5.43 -5.31
C GLY A 314 -7.82 -5.72 -3.81
N ARG A 315 -7.27 -4.82 -2.99
CA ARG A 315 -7.08 -5.00 -1.54
C ARG A 315 -7.94 -4.08 -0.68
N GLY A 316 -9.11 -3.75 -1.19
CA GLY A 316 -10.12 -2.95 -0.49
C GLY A 316 -9.99 -1.45 -0.76
N GLU A 317 -11.08 -0.76 -0.42
CA GLU A 317 -11.22 0.69 -0.60
C GLU A 317 -10.20 1.48 0.23
N LYS A 318 -9.57 2.46 -0.40
CA LYS A 318 -8.63 3.39 0.23
C LYS A 318 -9.13 4.80 0.02
N TYR A 319 -9.23 5.56 1.10
CA TYR A 319 -9.75 6.93 1.05
C TYR A 319 -8.71 7.90 0.50
N MET A 320 -9.22 8.94 -0.15
CA MET A 320 -8.43 10.03 -0.68
C MET A 320 -8.01 11.00 0.44
N PRO A 321 -6.84 11.67 0.33
CA PRO A 321 -5.83 11.54 -0.73
C PRO A 321 -4.85 10.38 -0.51
N GLY A 322 -4.95 9.64 0.60
CA GLY A 322 -4.00 8.59 0.99
C GLY A 322 -3.77 7.52 -0.08
N ALA A 323 -4.81 7.13 -0.82
CA ALA A 323 -4.71 6.16 -1.92
C ALA A 323 -3.71 6.56 -3.02
N CYS A 324 -3.48 7.86 -3.24
CA CYS A 324 -2.54 8.37 -4.25
C CYS A 324 -1.17 8.69 -3.66
N ILE A 325 -1.14 9.22 -2.43
CA ILE A 325 0.09 9.70 -1.78
C ILE A 325 1.11 8.59 -1.56
N ALA A 326 0.66 7.34 -1.46
CA ALA A 326 1.57 6.19 -1.42
C ALA A 326 2.61 6.30 -2.56
N CYS A 327 2.17 6.36 -3.81
CA CYS A 327 3.08 6.40 -4.96
C CYS A 327 3.55 7.82 -5.32
N HIS A 328 2.67 8.82 -5.19
CA HIS A 328 2.92 10.18 -5.66
C HIS A 328 3.68 11.06 -4.66
N GLY A 329 4.02 10.51 -3.49
CA GLY A 329 4.59 11.28 -2.41
C GLY A 329 3.59 12.22 -1.76
N GLY A 330 4.10 13.06 -0.86
CA GLY A 330 3.27 13.88 0.01
C GLY A 330 4.10 14.38 1.18
N SER A 331 5.03 15.29 0.90
CA SER A 331 5.96 15.81 1.91
C SER A 331 5.25 16.57 3.04
N GLN A 332 4.06 17.11 2.76
CA GLN A 332 3.21 17.82 3.72
C GLN A 332 2.09 16.96 4.31
N TYR A 333 2.01 15.69 3.91
CA TYR A 333 0.96 14.79 4.34
C TYR A 333 1.49 13.77 5.36
N ASN A 334 0.83 13.73 6.51
CA ASN A 334 1.29 13.02 7.71
C ASN A 334 0.43 11.80 8.07
N GLY A 335 -0.04 11.05 7.08
CA GLY A 335 -0.73 9.79 7.36
C GLY A 335 -2.26 9.84 7.28
N ARG A 336 -2.85 11.03 7.35
CA ARG A 336 -4.30 11.27 7.31
C ARG A 336 -4.57 12.75 7.07
N PHE A 337 -5.54 13.06 6.23
CA PHE A 337 -5.96 14.43 5.99
C PHE A 337 -6.82 14.93 7.19
N PRO A 338 -6.69 16.20 7.64
CA PRO A 338 -7.42 16.64 8.82
C PRO A 338 -8.94 16.67 8.64
N ASP A 339 -9.66 16.00 9.54
CA ASP A 339 -11.13 15.92 9.56
C ASP A 339 -11.85 17.20 10.02
N LYS A 340 -11.09 18.23 10.45
CA LYS A 340 -11.66 19.46 11.05
C LYS A 340 -10.89 20.71 10.60
N GLY A 341 -11.52 21.87 10.78
CA GLY A 341 -10.93 23.17 10.48
C GLY A 341 -10.90 23.47 8.99
N ASN A 342 -9.92 24.27 8.54
CA ASN A 342 -9.68 24.58 7.14
C ASN A 342 -8.26 24.16 6.73
N PRO A 343 -8.00 22.84 6.63
CA PRO A 343 -6.67 22.34 6.29
C PRO A 343 -6.26 22.74 4.88
N SER A 344 -4.96 22.97 4.68
CA SER A 344 -4.41 23.23 3.36
C SER A 344 -4.50 21.98 2.48
N ALA A 345 -4.94 22.14 1.24
CA ALA A 345 -4.95 21.06 0.26
C ALA A 345 -3.58 20.78 -0.37
N TYR A 346 -2.55 21.57 -0.03
CA TYR A 346 -1.18 21.36 -0.50
C TYR A 346 -0.54 20.16 0.22
N LEU A 347 -0.43 19.04 -0.49
CA LEU A 347 0.11 17.79 0.04
C LEU A 347 1.63 17.65 -0.17
N GLY A 348 2.22 18.46 -1.06
CA GLY A 348 3.61 18.29 -1.51
C GLY A 348 3.82 16.95 -2.24
N ALA A 349 2.86 16.60 -3.10
CA ALA A 349 2.87 15.40 -3.95
C ALA A 349 3.24 15.75 -5.40
N ASN A 350 3.64 14.76 -6.19
CA ASN A 350 4.21 14.94 -7.53
C ASN A 350 3.55 14.03 -8.57
N PHE A 351 3.72 14.38 -9.84
CA PHE A 351 3.31 13.50 -10.96
C PHE A 351 4.33 12.37 -11.13
N LEU A 352 3.86 11.21 -11.59
CA LEU A 352 4.74 10.07 -11.88
C LEU A 352 5.17 10.12 -13.35
N PRO A 353 6.47 9.92 -13.63
CA PRO A 353 6.93 9.77 -15.00
C PRO A 353 6.44 8.43 -15.59
N LEU A 354 6.19 8.44 -16.91
CA LEU A 354 5.67 7.31 -17.67
C LEU A 354 6.82 6.47 -18.24
N ASP A 355 6.93 5.24 -17.76
CA ASP A 355 8.02 4.33 -18.07
C ASP A 355 7.58 3.23 -19.04
N THR A 356 7.93 3.38 -20.32
CA THR A 356 7.52 2.42 -21.35
C THR A 356 8.19 1.05 -21.24
N GLY A 357 9.27 0.92 -20.44
CA GLY A 357 9.86 -0.38 -20.10
C GLY A 357 8.91 -1.27 -19.29
N ASN A 358 7.97 -0.64 -18.57
CA ASN A 358 7.03 -1.30 -17.68
C ASN A 358 5.65 -1.50 -18.31
N TYR A 359 5.50 -1.21 -19.61
CA TYR A 359 4.20 -1.24 -20.26
C TYR A 359 4.03 -2.45 -21.19
N TYR A 360 2.78 -2.86 -21.38
CA TYR A 360 2.37 -3.64 -22.56
C TYR A 360 1.62 -2.74 -23.54
N PHE A 361 1.78 -3.07 -24.82
CA PHE A 361 1.22 -2.35 -25.96
C PHE A 361 0.45 -3.32 -26.85
N GLY A 362 -0.53 -2.78 -27.57
CA GLY A 362 -1.35 -3.59 -28.47
C GLY A 362 -0.63 -3.90 -29.79
N SER A 363 -1.08 -4.95 -30.47
CA SER A 363 -0.60 -5.33 -31.80
C SER A 363 -1.23 -4.49 -32.93
N SER A 364 -2.37 -3.84 -32.67
CA SER A 364 -3.00 -2.92 -33.63
C SER A 364 -2.06 -1.75 -33.94
N PRO A 365 -1.94 -1.30 -35.21
CA PRO A 365 -0.97 -0.28 -35.62
C PRO A 365 -0.98 1.00 -34.76
N ALA A 366 -2.16 1.44 -34.30
CA ALA A 366 -2.33 2.64 -33.47
C ALA A 366 -1.99 2.44 -31.98
N LEU A 367 -1.86 1.19 -31.51
CA LEU A 367 -1.64 0.84 -30.11
C LEU A 367 -0.23 0.32 -29.84
N THR A 368 0.59 0.17 -30.87
CA THR A 368 1.99 -0.22 -30.72
C THR A 368 2.79 0.85 -29.97
N GLU A 369 3.88 0.46 -29.31
CA GLU A 369 4.78 1.43 -28.66
C GLU A 369 5.33 2.48 -29.64
N PRO A 370 5.84 2.13 -30.85
CA PRO A 370 6.35 3.13 -31.78
C PRO A 370 5.29 4.15 -32.22
N ALA A 371 4.02 3.73 -32.35
CA ALA A 371 2.94 4.63 -32.71
C ALA A 371 2.60 5.66 -31.61
N GLN A 372 2.96 5.36 -30.36
CA GLN A 372 2.63 6.18 -29.19
C GLN A 372 3.85 6.92 -28.60
N VAL A 373 5.04 6.73 -29.16
CA VAL A 373 6.30 7.25 -28.59
C VAL A 373 6.31 8.76 -28.45
N GLU A 374 5.80 9.49 -29.45
CA GLU A 374 5.69 10.95 -29.43
C GLU A 374 4.74 11.42 -28.32
N ALA A 375 3.62 10.72 -28.13
CA ALA A 375 2.65 11.04 -27.08
C ALA A 375 3.23 10.75 -25.70
N LEU A 376 3.88 9.61 -25.51
CA LEU A 376 4.51 9.23 -24.23
C LEU A 376 5.66 10.17 -23.86
N TYR A 377 6.48 10.58 -24.84
CA TYR A 377 7.47 11.63 -24.66
C TYR A 377 6.83 12.94 -24.21
N ALA A 378 5.81 13.42 -24.92
CA ALA A 378 5.13 14.66 -24.58
C ALA A 378 4.44 14.62 -23.20
N LEU A 379 3.84 13.49 -22.82
CA LEU A 379 3.31 13.26 -21.48
C LEU A 379 4.41 13.38 -20.42
N ASN A 380 5.58 12.78 -20.64
CA ASN A 380 6.72 12.93 -19.74
C ASN A 380 7.24 14.37 -19.68
N GLN A 381 7.25 15.12 -20.79
CA GLN A 381 7.62 16.54 -20.76
C GLN A 381 6.62 17.38 -19.94
N LEU A 382 5.33 17.04 -19.97
CA LEU A 382 4.32 17.67 -19.11
C LEU A 382 4.55 17.33 -17.62
N VAL A 383 4.87 16.07 -17.28
CA VAL A 383 5.27 15.68 -15.92
C VAL A 383 6.52 16.45 -15.46
N ARG A 384 7.53 16.54 -16.33
CA ARG A 384 8.75 17.31 -16.04
C ARG A 384 8.44 18.79 -15.76
N ALA A 385 7.47 19.36 -16.47
CA ALA A 385 7.07 20.75 -16.28
C ALA A 385 6.37 21.01 -14.94
N THR A 386 5.72 20.02 -14.32
CA THR A 386 5.09 20.18 -12.99
C THR A 386 6.09 20.31 -11.85
N GLU A 387 7.35 19.95 -12.08
CA GLU A 387 8.43 20.07 -11.08
C GLU A 387 8.94 21.51 -10.94
N LYS A 388 8.50 22.43 -11.80
CA LYS A 388 8.96 23.82 -11.82
C LYS A 388 8.42 24.60 -10.62
N THR A 389 9.25 24.76 -9.59
CA THR A 389 8.91 25.54 -8.37
C THR A 389 9.45 26.97 -8.37
N SER A 390 10.29 27.34 -9.34
CA SER A 390 10.86 28.68 -9.48
C SER A 390 11.26 29.00 -10.93
N ALA A 391 11.91 30.15 -11.15
CA ALA A 391 12.48 30.51 -12.45
C ALA A 391 13.68 29.63 -12.86
N ALA A 392 14.40 29.04 -11.89
CA ALA A 392 15.49 28.12 -12.17
C ALA A 392 14.95 26.78 -12.70
N ALA A 393 15.75 26.09 -13.52
CA ALA A 393 15.41 24.73 -13.95
C ALA A 393 15.31 23.82 -12.71
N PRO A 394 14.22 23.04 -12.57
CA PRO A 394 14.06 22.16 -11.42
C PRO A 394 15.06 20.99 -11.50
N ASP A 395 15.85 20.83 -10.44
CA ASP A 395 16.74 19.68 -10.24
C ASP A 395 16.12 18.72 -9.21
N THR A 396 15.10 17.99 -9.63
CA THR A 396 14.40 17.00 -8.82
C THR A 396 14.72 15.59 -9.31
N ALA A 397 14.42 14.58 -8.49
CA ALA A 397 14.61 13.19 -8.88
C ALA A 397 13.83 12.87 -10.17
N THR A 398 12.60 13.37 -10.28
CA THR A 398 11.74 13.21 -11.46
C THR A 398 12.34 13.87 -12.70
N THR A 399 12.85 15.11 -12.61
CA THR A 399 13.45 15.77 -13.79
C THR A 399 14.73 15.10 -14.25
N ARG A 400 15.60 14.68 -13.33
CA ARG A 400 16.82 13.93 -13.66
C ARG A 400 16.52 12.59 -14.35
N LEU A 401 15.49 11.86 -13.89
CA LEU A 401 15.09 10.60 -14.50
C LEU A 401 14.58 10.81 -15.94
N ILE A 402 13.67 11.77 -16.13
CA ILE A 402 13.13 12.10 -17.46
C ILE A 402 14.24 12.57 -18.40
N ASP A 403 15.12 13.46 -17.94
CA ASP A 403 16.25 13.95 -18.74
C ASP A 403 17.21 12.82 -19.10
N GLY A 404 17.43 11.87 -18.18
CA GLY A 404 18.21 10.67 -18.41
C GLY A 404 17.63 9.75 -19.48
N TRP A 405 16.33 9.47 -19.42
CA TRP A 405 15.63 8.63 -20.41
C TRP A 405 15.64 9.19 -21.83
N TYR A 406 15.62 10.52 -21.96
CA TYR A 406 15.46 11.20 -23.25
C TYR A 406 16.72 11.96 -23.71
N ALA A 407 17.88 11.64 -23.12
CA ALA A 407 19.16 12.28 -23.46
C ALA A 407 19.55 12.13 -24.94
N HIS A 408 19.03 11.10 -25.63
CA HIS A 408 19.39 10.77 -27.01
C HIS A 408 18.19 10.82 -27.98
N GLY A 409 17.09 11.46 -27.60
CA GLY A 409 15.93 11.64 -28.46
C GLY A 409 14.61 11.41 -27.71
N LYS A 410 13.54 11.14 -28.47
CA LYS A 410 12.18 10.99 -27.93
C LYS A 410 11.80 9.55 -27.60
N VAL A 411 12.63 8.58 -27.98
CA VAL A 411 12.46 7.18 -27.56
C VAL A 411 13.03 7.04 -26.17
N LEU A 412 12.26 6.49 -25.23
CA LEU A 412 12.70 6.28 -23.86
C LEU A 412 13.84 5.24 -23.83
N ASP A 413 14.98 5.61 -23.23
CA ASP A 413 16.06 4.67 -22.97
C ASP A 413 15.70 3.71 -21.83
N LYS A 414 15.15 2.55 -22.20
CA LYS A 414 14.78 1.48 -21.25
C LYS A 414 15.99 0.90 -20.51
N SER A 415 17.19 1.08 -21.06
CA SER A 415 18.44 0.61 -20.47
C SER A 415 19.08 1.63 -19.52
N TYR A 416 18.47 2.82 -19.38
CA TYR A 416 18.99 3.90 -18.57
C TYR A 416 19.33 3.44 -17.15
N VAL A 417 20.58 3.70 -16.76
CA VAL A 417 21.10 3.58 -15.40
C VAL A 417 21.57 4.96 -14.96
N PRO A 418 21.09 5.50 -13.82
CA PRO A 418 21.49 6.80 -13.32
C PRO A 418 22.96 6.80 -12.89
N PRO A 419 23.64 7.97 -12.91
CA PRO A 419 25.08 8.05 -12.65
C PRO A 419 25.54 7.41 -11.33
N SER A 420 24.75 7.53 -10.26
CA SER A 420 25.10 6.96 -8.94
C SER A 420 25.15 5.42 -8.93
N TRP A 421 24.56 4.77 -9.94
CA TRP A 421 24.53 3.32 -10.12
C TRP A 421 25.58 2.81 -11.13
N ARG A 422 26.25 3.71 -11.86
CA ARG A 422 27.36 3.38 -12.77
C ARG A 422 28.68 3.32 -11.98
N VAL A 423 28.77 2.32 -11.11
CA VAL A 423 29.90 2.11 -10.19
C VAL A 423 30.87 1.06 -10.73
N ASP A 424 32.06 0.97 -10.12
CA ASP A 424 32.99 -0.13 -10.39
C ASP A 424 32.39 -1.47 -9.93
N GLU A 425 31.90 -2.27 -10.87
CA GLU A 425 31.29 -3.58 -10.59
C GLU A 425 32.33 -4.69 -10.38
N THR A 426 33.63 -4.40 -10.44
CA THR A 426 34.67 -5.38 -10.07
C THR A 426 34.76 -5.57 -8.56
N GLN A 427 34.27 -4.60 -7.76
CA GLN A 427 34.21 -4.71 -6.31
C GLN A 427 33.02 -5.58 -5.88
N VAL A 428 33.25 -6.48 -4.93
CA VAL A 428 32.20 -7.38 -4.40
C VAL A 428 30.97 -6.62 -3.88
N ALA A 429 31.17 -5.43 -3.30
CA ALA A 429 30.08 -4.63 -2.75
C ALA A 429 29.17 -3.99 -3.81
N THR A 430 29.60 -3.91 -5.06
CA THR A 430 28.90 -3.20 -6.15
C THR A 430 28.73 -4.05 -7.40
N ALA A 431 29.21 -5.29 -7.40
CA ALA A 431 29.02 -6.25 -8.47
C ALA A 431 27.53 -6.41 -8.83
N GLY A 432 27.21 -6.23 -10.11
CA GLY A 432 25.84 -6.34 -10.62
C GLY A 432 24.91 -5.16 -10.28
N ALA A 433 25.44 -4.02 -9.81
CA ALA A 433 24.66 -2.84 -9.47
C ALA A 433 23.79 -2.34 -10.65
N SER A 434 24.35 -2.24 -11.85
CA SER A 434 23.61 -1.78 -13.04
C SER A 434 22.49 -2.76 -13.41
N ARG A 435 22.74 -4.06 -13.26
CA ARG A 435 21.74 -5.10 -13.50
C ARG A 435 20.60 -5.01 -12.49
N PHE A 436 20.93 -4.94 -11.21
CA PHE A 436 19.96 -4.78 -10.13
C PHE A 436 19.11 -3.54 -10.32
N TYR A 437 19.73 -2.41 -10.68
CA TYR A 437 19.01 -1.20 -10.97
C TYR A 437 18.00 -1.40 -12.10
N ARG A 438 18.41 -1.90 -13.28
CA ARG A 438 17.48 -2.05 -14.42
C ARG A 438 16.35 -3.06 -14.14
N GLU A 439 16.69 -4.19 -13.54
CA GLU A 439 15.78 -5.35 -13.45
C GLU A 439 14.87 -5.33 -12.21
N ILE A 440 15.23 -4.59 -11.15
CA ILE A 440 14.42 -4.45 -9.93
C ILE A 440 13.94 -3.00 -9.76
N ILE A 441 14.88 -2.06 -9.65
CA ILE A 441 14.55 -0.68 -9.30
C ILE A 441 13.80 -0.02 -10.46
N GLY A 442 14.36 -0.11 -11.66
CA GLY A 442 13.80 0.43 -12.89
C GLY A 442 12.48 -0.22 -13.28
N SER A 443 12.36 -1.53 -13.04
CA SER A 443 11.14 -2.26 -13.40
C SER A 443 9.98 -2.02 -12.43
N SER A 444 10.25 -1.76 -11.15
CA SER A 444 9.22 -1.89 -10.11
C SER A 444 9.11 -0.73 -9.12
N CYS A 445 10.16 0.09 -8.99
CA CYS A 445 10.26 1.07 -7.90
C CYS A 445 10.44 2.52 -8.40
N ARG A 446 11.24 2.73 -9.46
CA ARG A 446 11.83 4.04 -9.77
C ARG A 446 10.81 5.16 -9.88
N THR A 447 9.69 4.95 -10.56
CA THR A 447 8.72 6.02 -10.84
C THR A 447 8.08 6.56 -9.56
N CYS A 448 7.71 5.69 -8.62
CA CYS A 448 7.16 6.11 -7.31
C CYS A 448 8.27 6.74 -6.45
N HIS A 449 9.46 6.16 -6.48
CA HIS A 449 10.59 6.60 -5.66
C HIS A 449 11.12 7.99 -6.02
N THR A 450 11.14 8.35 -7.30
CA THR A 450 11.48 9.71 -7.71
C THR A 450 10.44 10.74 -7.25
N ALA A 451 9.18 10.34 -7.05
CA ALA A 451 8.12 11.24 -6.59
C ALA A 451 8.05 11.41 -5.06
N LEU A 452 8.68 10.52 -4.28
CA LEU A 452 8.58 10.48 -2.81
C LEU A 452 9.54 11.43 -2.08
N GLY A 453 10.40 12.13 -2.82
CA GLY A 453 11.38 13.08 -2.30
C GLY A 453 12.76 12.47 -2.05
N THR A 454 13.71 13.30 -1.61
CA THR A 454 15.15 12.95 -1.59
C THR A 454 15.52 11.75 -0.71
N THR A 455 14.76 11.47 0.35
CA THR A 455 14.98 10.26 1.19
C THR A 455 14.67 8.97 0.43
N PHE A 456 13.78 9.03 -0.55
CA PHE A 456 13.33 7.91 -1.37
C PHE A 456 13.84 7.98 -2.82
N ASP A 457 14.68 8.97 -3.15
CA ASP A 457 15.34 9.11 -4.45
C ASP A 457 16.44 8.06 -4.60
N TRP A 458 16.03 6.86 -5.03
CA TRP A 458 16.91 5.71 -5.19
C TRP A 458 17.88 5.89 -6.37
N ASP A 459 17.55 6.75 -7.33
CA ASP A 459 18.43 7.12 -8.45
C ASP A 459 19.63 7.95 -7.99
N ALA A 460 19.50 8.72 -6.91
CA ALA A 460 20.60 9.50 -6.34
C ALA A 460 21.38 8.74 -5.25
N LEU A 461 20.73 7.85 -4.48
CA LEU A 461 21.39 7.11 -3.39
C LEU A 461 22.48 6.15 -3.90
N GLY A 462 22.27 5.52 -5.05
CA GLY A 462 23.17 4.48 -5.56
C GLY A 462 23.16 3.19 -4.71
N PRO A 463 23.93 2.17 -5.12
CA PRO A 463 23.89 0.84 -4.52
C PRO A 463 24.39 0.79 -3.07
N VAL A 464 25.27 1.71 -2.67
CA VAL A 464 25.92 1.68 -1.34
C VAL A 464 25.06 2.40 -0.30
N LEU A 465 24.59 3.62 -0.57
CA LEU A 465 23.80 4.40 0.41
C LEU A 465 22.37 3.88 0.55
N MET A 466 21.89 3.10 -0.42
CA MET A 466 20.60 2.43 -0.34
C MET A 466 20.57 1.34 0.75
N ARG A 467 21.70 0.66 1.00
CA ARG A 467 21.78 -0.39 2.02
C ARG A 467 21.44 0.18 3.40
N GLY A 468 20.58 -0.53 4.14
CA GLY A 468 20.07 -0.09 5.44
C GLY A 468 18.97 0.98 5.41
N ARG A 469 18.72 1.65 4.27
CA ARG A 469 17.60 2.61 4.11
C ARG A 469 16.35 1.96 3.52
N ALA A 470 16.55 1.11 2.51
CA ALA A 470 15.45 0.42 1.83
C ALA A 470 15.05 -0.88 2.54
N GLU A 471 15.95 -1.46 3.35
CA GLU A 471 15.80 -2.78 3.96
C GLU A 471 14.56 -2.87 4.85
N THR A 472 14.33 -1.94 5.77
CA THR A 472 13.12 -1.98 6.62
C THR A 472 11.85 -1.90 5.77
N HIS A 473 11.83 -1.04 4.76
CA HIS A 473 10.64 -0.83 3.96
C HIS A 473 10.37 -1.98 3.00
N VAL A 474 11.40 -2.60 2.39
CA VAL A 474 11.25 -3.71 1.43
C VAL A 474 11.20 -5.06 2.15
N CYS A 475 12.15 -5.30 3.04
CA CYS A 475 12.38 -6.58 3.70
C CYS A 475 11.62 -6.69 5.03
N GLY A 476 11.39 -5.59 5.74
CA GLY A 476 10.84 -5.62 7.09
C GLY A 476 11.76 -6.35 8.08
N GLY A 477 11.17 -7.03 9.06
CA GLY A 477 11.94 -7.78 10.05
C GLY A 477 12.43 -6.95 11.25
N THR A 478 11.92 -5.74 11.44
CA THR A 478 12.28 -4.86 12.57
C THR A 478 11.17 -4.76 13.61
N ALA A 479 11.47 -4.27 14.82
CA ALA A 479 10.46 -4.03 15.84
C ALA A 479 9.43 -2.95 15.44
N ASP A 480 9.74 -2.12 14.44
CA ASP A 480 8.83 -1.11 13.91
C ASP A 480 7.89 -1.71 12.86
N LEU A 481 6.83 -2.35 13.35
CA LEU A 481 5.81 -2.99 12.52
C LEU A 481 5.10 -2.03 11.56
N ALA A 482 5.11 -0.72 11.85
CA ALA A 482 4.48 0.28 11.01
C ALA A 482 5.32 0.63 9.78
N LEU A 483 6.62 0.28 9.77
CA LEU A 483 7.55 0.53 8.65
C LEU A 483 7.97 -0.76 7.93
N ASN A 484 7.78 -1.92 8.55
CA ASN A 484 8.11 -3.20 7.93
C ASN A 484 7.30 -3.47 6.66
N ALA A 485 7.98 -3.74 5.55
CA ALA A 485 7.34 -4.15 4.29
C ALA A 485 6.25 -3.15 3.83
N THR A 486 6.42 -1.86 4.18
CA THR A 486 5.45 -0.79 3.89
C THR A 486 5.79 0.00 2.64
N MET A 487 6.74 -0.48 1.82
CA MET A 487 7.03 0.14 0.53
C MET A 487 5.73 0.61 -0.13
N PRO A 488 5.69 1.84 -0.65
CA PRO A 488 4.54 2.35 -1.37
C PRO A 488 4.43 1.67 -2.74
N ASN A 489 4.13 0.39 -2.73
CA ASN A 489 3.90 -0.38 -3.93
C ASN A 489 2.50 -0.97 -3.89
N ALA A 490 1.97 -1.21 -5.07
CA ALA A 490 0.81 -2.05 -5.21
C ALA A 490 1.21 -3.51 -4.96
N LEU A 491 0.22 -4.34 -4.61
CA LEU A 491 0.41 -5.78 -4.53
C LEU A 491 1.00 -6.35 -5.82
N VAL A 492 0.53 -5.87 -6.97
CA VAL A 492 0.99 -6.29 -8.29
C VAL A 492 2.49 -6.09 -8.43
N SER A 493 3.02 -4.90 -8.11
CA SER A 493 4.47 -4.64 -8.18
C SER A 493 5.24 -5.61 -7.29
N ARG A 494 4.77 -5.82 -6.05
CA ARG A 494 5.41 -6.72 -5.09
C ARG A 494 5.41 -8.17 -5.59
N ASN A 495 4.30 -8.62 -6.16
CA ASN A 495 4.19 -9.97 -6.73
C ASN A 495 5.09 -10.13 -7.96
N LYS A 496 5.15 -9.12 -8.84
CA LYS A 496 6.02 -9.17 -10.03
C LYS A 496 7.50 -9.19 -9.68
N VAL A 497 7.93 -8.43 -8.66
CA VAL A 497 9.29 -8.55 -8.13
C VAL A 497 9.54 -9.98 -7.62
N ALA A 498 8.60 -10.55 -6.87
CA ALA A 498 8.71 -11.90 -6.33
C ALA A 498 8.80 -12.98 -7.42
N GLU A 499 7.94 -12.92 -8.44
CA GLU A 499 7.98 -13.81 -9.60
C GLU A 499 9.32 -13.70 -10.32
N HIS A 500 9.82 -12.48 -10.54
CA HIS A 500 11.07 -12.23 -11.25
C HIS A 500 12.29 -12.82 -10.52
N ILE A 501 12.38 -12.62 -9.21
CA ILE A 501 13.52 -13.12 -8.41
C ILE A 501 13.42 -14.64 -8.16
N GLN A 502 12.22 -15.22 -8.16
CA GLN A 502 12.05 -16.68 -8.12
C GLN A 502 12.52 -17.34 -9.42
N ALA A 503 12.27 -16.69 -10.57
CA ALA A 503 12.72 -17.16 -11.87
C ALA A 503 14.23 -16.97 -12.10
N ASP A 504 14.86 -16.00 -11.42
CA ASP A 504 16.29 -15.69 -11.58
C ASP A 504 17.06 -15.69 -10.24
N PRO A 505 17.74 -16.80 -9.90
CA PRO A 505 18.53 -16.91 -8.68
C PRO A 505 19.69 -15.90 -8.55
N ALA A 506 20.25 -15.43 -9.68
CA ALA A 506 21.29 -14.41 -9.67
C ALA A 506 20.70 -13.05 -9.28
N LEU A 507 19.49 -12.73 -9.75
CA LEU A 507 18.77 -11.53 -9.34
C LEU A 507 18.38 -11.58 -7.85
N ALA A 508 17.97 -12.74 -7.34
CA ALA A 508 17.75 -12.95 -5.91
C ALA A 508 19.04 -12.70 -5.08
N ALA A 509 20.20 -13.10 -5.58
CA ALA A 509 21.48 -12.77 -4.93
C ALA A 509 21.74 -11.25 -4.92
N LEU A 510 21.43 -10.54 -6.00
CA LEU A 510 21.53 -9.08 -6.05
C LEU A 510 20.56 -8.38 -5.10
N MET A 511 19.32 -8.88 -4.97
CA MET A 511 18.36 -8.41 -3.96
C MET A 511 18.92 -8.52 -2.54
N ARG A 512 19.46 -9.68 -2.15
CA ARG A 512 20.14 -9.85 -0.84
C ARG A 512 21.31 -8.88 -0.68
N THR A 513 22.04 -8.62 -1.76
CA THR A 513 23.23 -7.76 -1.77
C THR A 513 22.88 -6.30 -1.55
N PHE A 514 21.85 -5.77 -2.24
CA PHE A 514 21.55 -4.33 -2.24
C PHE A 514 20.41 -3.94 -1.30
N LEU A 515 19.47 -4.85 -1.00
CA LEU A 515 18.33 -4.60 -0.12
C LEU A 515 18.39 -5.38 1.20
N GLY A 516 19.34 -6.31 1.36
CA GLY A 516 19.49 -7.11 2.59
C GLY A 516 18.54 -8.30 2.69
N CYS A 517 17.70 -8.54 1.67
CA CYS A 517 16.86 -9.73 1.54
C CYS A 517 16.46 -9.99 0.08
N ASP A 518 16.09 -11.23 -0.21
CA ASP A 518 15.39 -11.69 -1.41
C ASP A 518 13.92 -12.06 -1.13
N ALA A 519 13.52 -12.08 0.14
CA ALA A 519 12.12 -12.21 0.53
C ALA A 519 11.88 -11.37 1.79
N PRO A 520 10.65 -10.86 1.99
CA PRO A 520 10.29 -10.22 3.24
C PRO A 520 10.64 -11.12 4.43
N ARG A 521 11.33 -10.57 5.43
CA ARG A 521 11.71 -11.27 6.65
C ARG A 521 10.47 -11.61 7.46
N PRO A 522 10.50 -12.72 8.22
CA PRO A 522 9.47 -12.98 9.23
C PRO A 522 9.37 -11.78 10.17
N ASP A 523 8.14 -11.45 10.56
CA ASP A 523 7.86 -10.43 11.55
C ASP A 523 8.58 -10.80 12.87
N PRO A 524 9.46 -9.96 13.44
CA PRO A 524 10.22 -10.32 14.64
C PRO A 524 9.34 -10.34 15.90
N ALA A 525 8.18 -9.67 15.87
CA ALA A 525 7.15 -9.85 16.88
C ALA A 525 6.37 -11.17 16.67
N TYR A 526 6.43 -11.76 15.47
CA TYR A 526 5.71 -12.98 15.08
C TYR A 526 6.50 -13.90 14.11
N PRO A 527 7.60 -14.55 14.57
CA PRO A 527 8.56 -15.26 13.71
C PRO A 527 8.05 -16.52 13.01
N LYS A 528 6.80 -16.93 13.27
CA LYS A 528 6.13 -18.07 12.61
C LYS A 528 5.18 -17.66 11.47
N ARG A 529 5.16 -16.39 11.07
CA ARG A 529 4.45 -15.92 9.88
C ARG A 529 5.27 -16.14 8.60
#